data_AF-A0A8T5KH51-F1
#
_entry.id   AF-A0A8T5KH51-F1
#
_cell.length_a   1.000
_cell.length_b   1.000
_cell.length_c   1.000
_cell.angle_alpha   90.00
_cell.angle_beta   90.00
_cell.angle_gamma   90.00
#
_symmetry.space_group_name_H-M   'P 1'
#
loop_
_entity.id
_entity.type
_entity.pdbx_description
1 polymer ?
#
loop_
_entity_poly.entity_id
_entity_poly.type
_entity_poly.pdbx_seq_one_letter_code
_entity_poly.pdbx_strand_id
1 'polypeptide(L)'
;MAKNTHRPGRKVNKHHIIPKSRTRRGNKDKDNVVELDKEFHVDWHKLFENMTVAEVHRFIDRVMVPGRNWTSGRLHWLREEIMDESLTNSLGGEHD
;
A
#
# COMPACT_ATOMS: atom_id res chain seq x y z
N MET A 1 -10.01 -25.08 -17.49
CA MET A 1 -11.03 -24.30 -16.76
C MET A 1 -10.70 -24.35 -15.27
N ALA A 2 -10.18 -23.27 -14.68
CA ALA A 2 -9.85 -23.25 -13.25
C ALA A 2 -11.15 -23.16 -12.44
N LYS A 3 -11.37 -24.12 -11.53
CA LYS A 3 -12.54 -24.17 -10.67
C LYS A 3 -12.47 -23.03 -9.65
N ASN A 4 -13.48 -22.17 -9.63
CA ASN A 4 -13.64 -21.11 -8.64
C ASN A 4 -13.93 -21.75 -7.28
N THR A 5 -12.89 -21.97 -6.47
CA THR A 5 -13.03 -22.51 -5.10
C THR A 5 -13.51 -21.38 -4.19
N HIS A 6 -14.81 -21.10 -4.20
CA HIS A 6 -15.44 -20.30 -3.16
C HIS A 6 -15.36 -21.11 -1.86
N ARG A 7 -14.34 -20.85 -1.03
CA ARG A 7 -14.21 -21.48 0.30
C ARG A 7 -15.27 -20.82 1.20
N PRO A 8 -16.33 -21.54 1.63
CA PRO A 8 -17.32 -20.96 2.53
C PRO A 8 -16.64 -20.55 3.85
N GLY A 9 -16.79 -19.28 4.24
CA GLY A 9 -16.34 -18.77 5.54
C GLY A 9 -15.13 -17.85 5.56
N ARG A 10 -14.48 -17.55 4.42
CA ARG A 10 -13.41 -16.53 4.39
C ARG A 10 -14.02 -15.13 4.59
N LYS A 11 -13.77 -14.53 5.75
CA LYS A 11 -14.14 -13.14 6.03
C LYS A 11 -13.27 -12.25 5.15
N VAL A 12 -13.88 -11.63 4.13
CA VAL A 12 -13.22 -10.63 3.30
C VAL A 12 -13.43 -9.24 3.89
N ASN A 13 -12.43 -8.37 3.73
CA ASN A 13 -12.48 -6.96 4.10
C ASN A 13 -12.25 -6.09 2.87
N LYS A 14 -12.92 -4.93 2.84
CA LYS A 14 -12.70 -3.92 1.81
C LYS A 14 -11.45 -3.12 2.14
N HIS A 15 -10.48 -3.15 1.23
CA HIS A 15 -9.25 -2.39 1.29
C HIS A 15 -9.27 -1.28 0.24
N HIS A 16 -8.80 -0.08 0.58
CA HIS A 16 -8.69 1.02 -0.38
C HIS A 16 -7.26 1.05 -0.93
N ILE A 17 -7.10 0.87 -2.25
CA ILE A 17 -5.81 0.86 -2.96
C ILE A 17 -5.08 2.19 -2.73
N ILE A 18 -5.82 3.30 -2.83
CA ILE A 18 -5.39 4.63 -2.43
C ILE A 18 -6.07 4.96 -1.11
N PRO A 19 -5.32 5.08 0.00
CA PRO A 19 -5.88 5.37 1.32
C PRO A 19 -6.70 6.67 1.33
N LYS A 20 -7.79 6.71 2.10
CA LYS A 20 -8.67 7.89 2.14
C LYS A 20 -7.94 9.17 2.53
N SER A 21 -6.96 9.07 3.45
CA SER A 21 -6.10 10.19 3.87
C SER A 21 -5.30 10.81 2.72
N ARG A 22 -5.07 10.05 1.64
CA ARG A 22 -4.35 10.48 0.43
C ARG A 22 -5.29 10.97 -0.69
N THR A 23 -6.60 10.97 -0.46
CA THR A 23 -7.59 11.37 -1.48
C THR A 23 -8.29 12.65 -1.08
N ARG A 24 -8.35 13.63 -1.99
CA ARG A 24 -8.96 14.95 -1.73
C ARG A 24 -10.48 14.89 -1.46
N ARG A 25 -11.16 13.80 -1.83
CA ARG A 25 -12.64 13.66 -1.73
C ARG A 25 -13.12 12.39 -1.02
N GLY A 26 -12.25 11.71 -0.28
CA GLY A 26 -12.61 10.45 0.40
C GLY A 26 -13.07 9.39 -0.61
N ASN A 27 -12.20 9.11 -1.59
CA ASN A 27 -12.53 8.44 -2.85
C ASN A 27 -13.48 7.24 -2.66
N LYS A 28 -14.74 7.42 -3.08
CA LYS A 28 -15.80 6.40 -3.08
C LYS A 28 -15.83 5.58 -4.36
N ASP A 29 -14.83 5.78 -5.23
CA ASP A 29 -14.70 5.01 -6.45
C ASP A 29 -14.61 3.53 -6.11
N LYS A 30 -15.50 2.76 -6.74
CA LYS A 30 -15.54 1.30 -6.56
C LYS A 30 -14.26 0.67 -7.09
N ASP A 31 -13.60 1.31 -8.06
CA ASP A 31 -12.35 0.84 -8.66
C ASP A 31 -11.14 1.04 -7.73
N ASN A 32 -11.28 1.88 -6.70
CA ASN A 32 -10.27 2.07 -5.65
C ASN A 32 -10.41 1.08 -4.49
N VAL A 33 -11.39 0.17 -4.53
CA VAL A 33 -11.67 -0.76 -3.44
C VAL A 33 -11.52 -2.20 -3.92
N VAL A 34 -10.71 -2.98 -3.21
CA VAL A 34 -10.54 -4.42 -3.44
C VAL A 34 -10.97 -5.20 -2.22
N GLU A 35 -11.47 -6.41 -2.44
CA GLU A 35 -11.79 -7.34 -1.36
C GLU A 35 -10.59 -8.24 -1.11
N LEU A 36 -10.07 -8.16 0.11
CA LEU A 36 -8.93 -8.95 0.56
C LEU A 36 -9.38 -9.91 1.65
N ASP A 37 -8.74 -11.07 1.73
CA ASP A 37 -8.85 -11.92 2.90
C ASP A 37 -8.48 -11.11 4.16
N LYS A 38 -9.21 -11.31 5.26
CA LYS A 38 -9.02 -10.52 6.48
C LYS A 38 -7.58 -10.58 7.01
N GLU A 39 -6.93 -11.74 6.96
CA GLU A 39 -5.55 -11.88 7.44
C GLU A 39 -4.60 -11.12 6.53
N PHE A 40 -4.76 -11.28 5.22
CA PHE A 40 -3.98 -10.54 4.23
C PHE A 40 -4.16 -9.02 4.38
N HIS A 41 -5.39 -8.54 4.61
CA HIS A 41 -5.68 -7.12 4.83
C HIS A 41 -4.95 -6.57 6.07
N VAL A 42 -4.93 -7.35 7.16
CA VAL A 42 -4.24 -6.96 8.40
C VAL A 42 -2.73 -6.92 8.19
N ASP A 43 -2.17 -7.95 7.55
CA ASP A 43 -0.73 -8.02 7.32
C ASP A 43 -0.25 -6.98 6.30
N TRP A 44 -1.07 -6.65 5.31
CA TRP A 44 -0.85 -5.51 4.42
C TRP A 44 -0.67 -4.22 5.21
N HIS A 45 -1.61 -3.91 6.13
CA HIS A 45 -1.51 -2.68 6.92
C HIS A 45 -0.36 -2.69 7.93
N LYS A 46 0.06 -3.86 8.45
CA LYS A 46 1.28 -3.95 9.28
C LYS A 46 2.55 -3.64 8.49
N LEU A 47 2.61 -4.06 7.23
CA LEU A 47 3.80 -3.94 6.39
C LEU A 47 3.89 -2.59 5.68
N PHE A 48 2.77 -2.09 5.15
CA PHE A 48 2.74 -0.94 4.24
C PHE A 48 1.88 0.22 4.74
N GLU A 49 1.17 0.07 5.85
CA GLU A 49 0.36 1.13 6.49
C GLU A 49 -0.55 1.88 5.50
N ASN A 50 -0.23 3.15 5.21
CA ASN A 50 -0.96 4.05 4.32
C ASN A 50 -0.18 4.38 3.03
N MET A 51 0.70 3.47 2.61
CA MET A 51 1.36 3.57 1.32
C MET A 51 0.38 3.22 0.19
N THR A 52 0.46 3.98 -0.89
CA THR A 52 -0.12 3.67 -2.19
C THR A 52 0.65 2.54 -2.88
N VAL A 53 0.05 1.91 -3.88
CA VAL A 53 0.71 0.83 -4.65
C VAL A 53 2.06 1.28 -5.24
N ALA A 54 2.15 2.50 -5.77
CA ALA A 54 3.40 3.02 -6.33
C ALA A 54 4.51 3.21 -5.26
N GLU A 55 4.13 3.60 -4.04
CA GLU A 55 5.05 3.67 -2.91
C GLU A 55 5.47 2.27 -2.45
N VAL A 56 4.54 1.30 -2.42
CA VAL A 56 4.83 -0.10 -2.08
C VAL A 56 5.84 -0.72 -3.06
N HIS A 57 5.71 -0.46 -4.36
CA HIS A 57 6.70 -0.91 -5.35
C HIS A 57 8.09 -0.36 -5.03
N ARG A 58 8.21 0.96 -4.83
CA ARG A 58 9.49 1.59 -4.47
C ARG A 58 10.07 1.04 -3.16
N PHE A 59 9.21 0.74 -2.18
CA PHE A 59 9.63 0.15 -0.92
C PHE A 59 10.20 -1.25 -1.12
N ILE A 60 9.48 -2.11 -1.84
CA ILE A 60 9.93 -3.47 -2.15
C ILE A 60 11.26 -3.44 -2.91
N ASP A 61 11.39 -2.57 -3.92
CA ASP A 61 12.62 -2.43 -4.71
C ASP A 61 13.81 -2.05 -3.84
N ARG A 62 13.63 -1.14 -2.87
CA ARG A 62 14.70 -0.73 -1.94
C ARG A 62 15.00 -1.80 -0.89
N VAL A 63 14.00 -2.57 -0.45
CA VAL A 63 14.16 -3.62 0.57
C VAL A 63 14.82 -4.87 0.00
N MET A 64 14.45 -5.27 -1.21
CA MET A 64 14.89 -6.51 -1.85
C MET A 64 16.30 -6.41 -2.48
N VAL A 65 17.03 -5.32 -2.24
CA VAL A 65 18.44 -5.18 -2.65
C VAL A 65 19.31 -6.18 -1.86
N PRO A 66 20.06 -7.08 -2.54
CA PRO A 66 20.92 -8.04 -1.88
C PRO A 66 21.96 -7.38 -0.95
N GLY A 67 22.29 -8.07 0.15
CA GLY A 67 23.32 -7.63 1.09
C GLY A 67 22.88 -6.53 2.06
N ARG A 68 21.62 -6.09 2.03
CA ARG A 68 21.06 -5.17 3.04
C ARG A 68 20.47 -5.93 4.21
N ASN A 69 20.83 -5.49 5.42
CA ASN A 69 20.20 -5.93 6.66
C ASN A 69 19.15 -4.91 7.10
N TRP A 70 17.91 -5.36 7.17
CA TRP A 70 16.78 -4.55 7.59
C TRP A 70 16.41 -4.88 9.03
N THR A 71 16.27 -3.83 9.83
CA THR A 71 15.62 -3.90 11.14
C THR A 71 14.22 -3.31 11.02
N SER A 72 13.32 -3.65 11.93
CA SER A 72 11.96 -3.08 11.93
C SER A 72 11.99 -1.54 11.95
N GLY A 73 12.93 -0.94 12.70
CA GLY A 73 13.12 0.51 12.73
C GLY A 73 13.54 1.07 11.36
N ARG A 74 14.52 0.45 10.68
CA ARG A 74 14.95 0.90 9.34
C ARG A 74 13.85 0.78 8.29
N LEU A 75 13.02 -0.26 8.38
CA LEU A 75 11.86 -0.41 7.49
C LEU A 75 10.83 0.69 7.75
N HIS A 76 10.56 1.02 9.02
CA HIS A 76 9.65 2.12 9.35
C HIS A 76 10.15 3.45 8.79
N TRP A 77 11.41 3.81 9.04
CA TRP A 77 12.03 5.02 8.48
C TRP A 77 11.96 5.07 6.95
N LEU A 78 12.23 3.94 6.28
CA LEU A 78 12.15 3.86 4.83
C LEU A 78 10.74 4.10 4.30
N ARG A 79 9.71 3.63 5.01
CA ARG A 79 8.31 3.91 4.64
C ARG A 79 8.01 5.40 4.71
N GLU A 80 8.40 6.05 5.81
CA GLU A 80 8.20 7.48 6.01
C GLU A 80 8.91 8.30 4.93
N GLU A 81 10.16 7.96 4.63
CA GLU A 81 10.96 8.59 3.56
C GLU A 81 10.25 8.51 2.21
N ILE A 82 9.82 7.32 1.78
CA ILE A 82 9.10 7.14 0.50
C ILE A 82 7.77 7.88 0.48
N MET A 83 7.07 7.92 1.62
CA MET A 83 5.80 8.62 1.77
C MET A 83 5.94 10.15 1.76
N ASP A 84 7.07 10.69 2.19
CA ASP A 84 7.40 12.12 2.16
C ASP A 84 7.88 12.56 0.77
N GLU A 85 8.72 11.75 0.12
CA GLU A 85 9.13 11.92 -1.28
C GLU A 85 7.91 12.01 -2.22
N SER A 86 6.86 11.23 -1.99
CA SER A 86 5.66 11.26 -2.84
C SER A 86 4.85 12.54 -2.66
N LEU A 87 4.79 13.07 -1.44
CA LEU A 87 4.10 14.33 -1.12
C LEU A 87 4.83 15.53 -1.74
N THR A 88 6.15 15.58 -1.60
CA THR A 88 6.97 16.66 -2.14
C THR A 88 6.92 16.70 -3.67
N ASN A 89 7.02 15.56 -4.34
CA ASN A 89 6.88 15.47 -5.80
C ASN A 89 5.48 15.85 -6.30
N SER A 90 4.44 15.62 -5.50
CA SER A 90 3.07 16.02 -5.85
C SER A 90 2.83 17.53 -5.77
N LEU A 91 3.69 18.28 -5.07
CA LEU A 91 3.58 19.73 -4.88
C LEU A 91 4.49 20.54 -5.82
N GLY A 92 5.49 19.91 -6.45
CA GLY A 92 6.46 20.57 -7.33
C GLY A 92 6.06 20.65 -8.81
N GLY A 93 4.85 20.23 -9.18
CA GLY A 93 4.42 20.08 -10.58
C GLY A 93 3.55 21.20 -11.16
N GLU A 94 3.40 22.35 -10.50
CA GLU A 94 2.56 23.48 -10.98
C GLU A 94 3.37 24.72 -11.42
N HIS A 95 4.53 24.53 -12.04
CA HIS A 95 5.24 25.62 -12.73
C HIS A 95 5.78 25.13 -14.07
N ASP A 96 4.97 25.24 -15.11
CA ASP A 96 5.36 25.50 -16.51
C ASP A 96 4.18 26.10 -17.27
#